data_AF-A0A511CWF6-F1
#
_entry.id   AF-A0A511CWF6-F1
#
_cell.length_a   1.000
_cell.length_b   1.000
_cell.length_c   1.000
_cell.angle_alpha   90.00
_cell.angle_beta   90.00
_cell.angle_gamma   90.00
#
_symmetry.space_group_name_H-M   'P 1'
#
loop_
_entity.id
_entity.type
_entity.pdbx_description
1 polymer ?
#
loop_
_entity_poly.entity_id
_entity_poly.type
_entity_poly.pdbx_seq_one_letter_code
_entity_poly.pdbx_strand_id
1 'polypeptide(L)'
;MRTICGLAGPVRLLVPRGFAERRIGTVVPRGHRLLDDAVGDQYRDGVRLDQVDGTTCGSAVLVALAAWADPAEAKRLARSGFDERQRQVHRETNRLWPRALGTTPWGMVRWLHDHAPDAGRYEVRLVDDTSAADVADLTRAVTAALAVDRPVPLLVGSLVPRHYVLALAGSDRVWRVYEPSSGSVRALHVELVRRRRLVPVVGFDRLHAALLPAGP
;
A
#
# COMPACT_ATOMS: atom_id res chain seq x y z
N MET A 1 35.26 -55.23 35.10
CA MET A 1 35.36 -53.79 34.80
C MET A 1 34.10 -53.38 34.06
N ARG A 2 33.34 -52.43 34.63
CA ARG A 2 32.62 -51.29 33.98
C ARG A 2 32.07 -51.54 32.56
N THR A 3 30.82 -51.34 32.13
CA THR A 3 29.63 -50.54 32.51
C THR A 3 28.60 -50.87 31.39
N ILE A 4 27.44 -51.49 31.65
CA ILE A 4 26.10 -50.91 31.94
C ILE A 4 25.44 -50.14 30.76
N CYS A 5 24.32 -50.74 30.30
CA CYS A 5 23.02 -50.23 29.85
C CYS A 5 22.83 -49.21 28.72
N GLY A 6 21.83 -49.50 27.88
CA GLY A 6 21.04 -48.51 27.16
C GLY A 6 20.00 -49.12 26.21
N LEU A 7 18.80 -49.38 26.72
CA LEU A 7 17.60 -49.85 26.02
C LEU A 7 16.90 -48.74 25.19
N ALA A 8 15.98 -49.19 24.31
CA ALA A 8 14.83 -48.49 23.70
C ALA A 8 15.14 -47.50 22.56
N GLY A 9 14.35 -47.37 21.49
CA GLY A 9 13.06 -47.89 21.04
C GLY A 9 12.81 -47.42 19.59
N PRO A 10 11.66 -47.70 18.95
CA PRO A 10 11.48 -47.46 17.52
C PRO A 10 11.31 -45.97 17.18
N VAL A 11 12.02 -45.51 16.15
CA VAL A 11 11.94 -44.15 15.61
C VAL A 11 10.63 -43.97 14.85
N ARG A 12 9.67 -43.28 15.45
CA ARG A 12 8.51 -42.73 14.74
C ARG A 12 8.93 -41.46 14.01
N LEU A 13 8.86 -41.49 12.68
CA LEU A 13 8.92 -40.28 11.85
C LEU A 13 7.74 -39.37 12.22
N LEU A 14 8.02 -38.26 12.89
CA LEU A 14 7.07 -37.18 13.13
C LEU A 14 6.92 -36.38 11.82
N VAL A 15 5.82 -36.62 11.11
CA VAL A 15 5.30 -35.70 10.10
C VAL A 15 4.76 -34.47 10.84
N PRO A 16 5.23 -33.24 10.58
CA PRO A 16 4.59 -32.05 11.10
C PRO A 16 3.23 -31.90 10.40
N ARG A 17 2.17 -32.31 11.08
CA ARG A 17 0.80 -31.99 10.71
C ARG A 17 0.50 -30.54 11.10
N GLY A 18 -0.02 -29.79 10.13
CA GLY A 18 -0.87 -28.63 10.37
C GLY A 18 -0.16 -27.31 10.62
N PHE A 19 -0.07 -26.48 9.58
CA PHE A 19 -0.24 -25.04 9.77
C PHE A 19 -1.63 -24.83 10.35
N ALA A 20 -1.71 -24.77 11.68
CA ALA A 20 -2.91 -24.31 12.35
C ALA A 20 -3.09 -22.83 11.99
N GLU A 21 -4.11 -22.55 11.17
CA GLU A 21 -4.69 -21.23 11.01
C GLU A 21 -5.02 -20.69 12.40
N ARG A 22 -4.14 -19.85 12.92
CA ARG A 22 -4.45 -19.08 14.11
C ARG A 22 -5.32 -17.92 13.65
N ARG A 23 -6.64 -18.14 13.63
CA ARG A 23 -7.61 -17.05 13.76
C ARG A 23 -7.34 -16.40 15.11
N ILE A 24 -6.54 -15.34 15.10
CA ILE A 24 -6.43 -14.46 16.25
C ILE A 24 -7.71 -13.64 16.27
N GLY A 25 -8.43 -13.81 17.37
CA GLY A 25 -9.69 -13.17 17.66
C GLY A 25 -9.61 -11.64 17.63
N THR A 26 -10.76 -11.10 17.29
CA THR A 26 -11.25 -9.72 17.34
C THR A 26 -10.43 -8.76 18.19
N VAL A 27 -9.81 -7.77 17.54
CA VAL A 27 -9.46 -6.50 18.17
C VAL A 27 -10.68 -5.57 18.03
N VAL A 28 -11.19 -5.09 19.16
CA VAL A 28 -12.36 -4.20 19.29
C VAL A 28 -11.87 -2.72 19.26
N PRO A 29 -12.65 -1.77 18.70
CA PRO A 29 -12.41 -1.13 17.40
C PRO A 29 -11.43 0.07 17.43
N ARG A 30 -10.57 0.20 16.41
CA ARG A 30 -10.06 1.51 15.99
C ARG A 30 -11.03 2.13 14.99
N GLY A 31 -12.18 2.60 15.47
CA GLY A 31 -12.89 3.61 14.70
C GLY A 31 -11.93 4.78 14.51
N HIS A 32 -11.66 5.20 13.27
CA HIS A 32 -11.24 6.55 12.81
C HIS A 32 -10.34 6.54 11.55
N ARG A 33 -9.74 5.41 11.13
CA ARG A 33 -9.02 5.34 9.85
C ARG A 33 -9.90 4.75 8.75
N LEU A 34 -9.79 5.29 7.53
CA LEU A 34 -10.51 4.76 6.37
C LEU A 34 -10.01 3.38 5.97
N LEU A 35 -8.68 3.20 5.95
CA LEU A 35 -8.00 1.93 5.72
C LEU A 35 -7.34 1.45 7.01
N ASP A 36 -7.41 0.15 7.27
CA ASP A 36 -6.46 -0.50 8.17
C ASP A 36 -5.22 -0.99 7.38
N ASP A 37 -4.19 -1.45 8.10
CA ASP A 37 -3.00 -2.04 7.48
C ASP A 37 -3.03 -3.59 7.51
N ALA A 38 -4.16 -4.19 7.88
CA ALA A 38 -4.32 -5.64 7.91
C ALA A 38 -4.49 -6.17 6.49
N VAL A 39 -3.80 -7.27 6.16
CA VAL A 39 -3.93 -7.91 4.84
C VAL A 39 -5.35 -8.45 4.68
N GLY A 40 -6.00 -8.10 3.57
CA GLY A 40 -7.38 -8.47 3.29
C GLY A 40 -8.16 -7.37 2.60
N ASP A 41 -9.39 -7.68 2.24
CA ASP A 41 -10.32 -6.71 1.67
C ASP A 41 -10.67 -5.61 2.67
N GLN A 42 -10.74 -4.38 2.16
CA GLN A 42 -11.03 -3.19 2.95
C GLN A 42 -12.47 -2.75 2.70
N TYR A 43 -13.21 -2.56 3.80
CA TYR A 43 -14.60 -2.13 3.76
C TYR A 43 -14.83 -0.99 4.72
N ARG A 44 -15.75 -0.11 4.35
CA ARG A 44 -16.30 0.93 5.22
C ARG A 44 -17.80 0.95 5.10
N ASP A 45 -18.50 0.75 6.21
CA ASP A 45 -19.95 0.84 6.27
C ASP A 45 -20.64 -0.08 5.21
N GLY A 46 -20.07 -1.27 4.98
CA GLY A 46 -20.55 -2.25 4.00
C GLY A 46 -20.12 -1.99 2.55
N VAL A 47 -19.47 -0.85 2.28
CA VAL A 47 -18.95 -0.49 0.95
C VAL A 47 -17.50 -0.94 0.84
N ARG A 48 -17.16 -1.64 -0.23
CA ARG A 48 -15.77 -2.00 -0.54
C ARG A 48 -15.01 -0.74 -0.92
N LEU A 49 -13.79 -0.61 -0.42
CA LEU A 49 -12.93 0.52 -0.74
C LEU A 49 -12.12 0.19 -1.99
N ASP A 50 -12.75 -0.10 -3.12
CA ASP A 50 -12.10 -0.30 -4.41
C ASP A 50 -12.22 0.94 -5.33
N GLN A 51 -11.43 0.95 -6.39
CA GLN A 51 -11.46 2.03 -7.37
C GLN A 51 -12.73 1.93 -8.23
N VAL A 52 -13.35 3.08 -8.49
CA VAL A 52 -14.57 3.16 -9.32
C VAL A 52 -14.39 2.61 -10.74
N ASP A 53 -13.29 2.95 -11.41
CA ASP A 53 -13.02 2.52 -12.79
C ASP A 53 -11.51 2.44 -13.06
N GLY A 54 -11.12 1.99 -14.26
CA GLY A 54 -9.72 1.76 -14.64
C GLY A 54 -8.79 2.99 -14.62
N THR A 55 -9.29 4.18 -14.29
CA THR A 55 -8.52 5.44 -14.22
C THR A 55 -8.56 6.12 -12.85
N THR A 56 -9.27 5.54 -11.87
CA THR A 56 -9.46 6.14 -10.53
C THR A 56 -8.55 5.58 -9.44
N CYS A 57 -7.59 4.70 -9.76
CA CYS A 57 -6.62 4.19 -8.77
C CYS A 57 -5.87 5.32 -8.04
N GLY A 58 -5.43 6.35 -8.77
CA GLY A 58 -4.76 7.52 -8.20
C GLY A 58 -5.68 8.31 -7.27
N SER A 59 -6.94 8.55 -7.65
CA SER A 59 -7.91 9.23 -6.79
C SER A 59 -8.28 8.41 -5.55
N ALA A 60 -8.37 7.08 -5.65
CA ALA A 60 -8.61 6.22 -4.50
C ALA A 60 -7.47 6.34 -3.48
N VAL A 61 -6.21 6.31 -3.95
CA VAL A 61 -5.03 6.55 -3.09
C VAL A 61 -5.04 7.94 -2.46
N LEU A 62 -5.42 8.98 -3.21
CA LEU A 62 -5.53 10.34 -2.67
C LEU A 62 -6.58 10.46 -1.57
N VAL A 63 -7.76 9.88 -1.78
CA VAL A 63 -8.82 9.89 -0.78
C VAL A 63 -8.39 9.13 0.48
N ALA A 64 -7.74 7.98 0.32
CA ALA A 64 -7.20 7.22 1.44
C ALA A 64 -6.12 8.00 2.21
N LEU A 65 -5.20 8.65 1.51
CA LEU A 65 -4.14 9.44 2.14
C LEU A 65 -4.69 10.70 2.81
N ALA A 66 -5.67 11.38 2.19
CA ALA A 66 -6.35 12.52 2.80
C ALA A 66 -7.12 12.11 4.06
N ALA A 67 -7.80 10.97 4.05
CA ALA A 67 -8.48 10.44 5.24
C ALA A 67 -7.53 9.94 6.34
N TRP A 68 -6.30 9.56 5.98
CA TRP A 68 -5.24 9.31 6.96
C TRP A 68 -4.76 10.60 7.62
N ALA A 69 -4.63 11.69 6.84
CA ALA A 69 -4.12 12.97 7.30
C ALA A 69 -5.14 13.81 8.09
N ASP A 70 -6.39 13.84 7.63
CA ASP A 70 -7.44 14.72 8.17
C ASP A 70 -8.71 13.93 8.52
N PRO A 71 -9.10 13.85 9.82
CA PRO A 71 -10.35 13.24 10.24
C PRO A 71 -11.62 13.85 9.62
N ALA A 72 -11.57 15.11 9.16
CA ALA A 72 -12.69 15.75 8.47
C ALA A 72 -12.97 15.10 7.11
N GLU A 73 -11.97 14.50 6.47
CA GLU A 73 -12.18 13.77 5.22
C GLU A 73 -12.99 12.48 5.48
N ALA A 74 -12.77 11.79 6.59
CA ALA A 74 -13.64 10.66 6.98
C ALA A 74 -15.11 11.10 7.17
N LYS A 75 -15.34 12.30 7.74
CA LYS A 75 -16.69 12.88 7.84
C LYS A 75 -17.28 13.30 6.49
N ARG A 76 -16.44 13.67 5.52
CA ARG A 76 -16.86 13.95 4.14
C ARG A 76 -17.29 12.66 3.45
N LEU A 77 -16.49 11.60 3.59
CA LEU A 77 -16.78 10.27 3.04
C LEU A 77 -18.07 9.68 3.60
N ALA A 78 -18.36 9.87 4.89
CA ALA A 78 -19.64 9.46 5.47
C ALA A 78 -20.86 10.16 4.84
N ARG A 79 -20.68 11.32 4.20
CA ARG A 79 -21.74 12.10 3.55
C ARG A 79 -21.85 11.85 2.05
N SER A 80 -20.71 11.79 1.34
CA SER A 80 -20.67 11.63 -0.13
C SER A 80 -20.46 10.19 -0.58
N GLY A 81 -20.00 9.31 0.29
CA GLY A 81 -19.47 8.00 -0.09
C GLY A 81 -18.09 8.09 -0.74
N PHE A 82 -17.45 6.92 -0.85
CA PHE A 82 -16.09 6.76 -1.37
C PHE A 82 -16.03 7.00 -2.90
N ASP A 83 -16.94 6.40 -3.65
CA ASP A 83 -16.99 6.49 -5.12
C ASP A 83 -17.17 7.91 -5.64
N GLU A 84 -18.10 8.67 -5.06
CA GLU A 84 -18.35 10.05 -5.47
C GLU A 84 -17.11 10.90 -5.21
N ARG A 85 -16.47 10.70 -4.05
CA ARG A 85 -15.26 11.41 -3.68
C ARG A 85 -14.10 11.07 -4.61
N GLN A 86 -13.92 9.81 -4.99
CA GLN A 86 -12.93 9.42 -5.99
C GLN A 86 -13.16 10.15 -7.33
N ARG A 87 -14.39 10.15 -7.85
CA ARG A 87 -14.72 10.85 -9.11
C ARG A 87 -14.47 12.35 -9.01
N GLN A 88 -14.76 12.96 -7.86
CA GLN A 88 -14.46 14.36 -7.61
C GLN A 88 -12.95 14.63 -7.65
N VAL A 89 -12.17 13.89 -6.87
CA VAL A 89 -10.70 14.02 -6.81
C VAL A 89 -10.09 13.78 -8.18
N HIS A 90 -10.56 12.78 -8.92
CA HIS A 90 -10.08 12.51 -10.28
C HIS A 90 -10.30 13.70 -11.24
N ARG A 91 -11.41 14.44 -11.11
CA ARG A 91 -11.62 15.69 -11.88
C ARG A 91 -10.69 16.80 -11.40
N GLU A 92 -10.49 16.93 -10.10
CA GLU A 92 -9.63 17.96 -9.50
C GLU A 92 -8.16 17.78 -9.88
N THR A 93 -7.67 16.54 -9.92
CA THR A 93 -6.27 16.23 -10.26
C THR A 93 -5.97 16.34 -11.75
N ASN A 94 -6.99 16.25 -12.60
CA ASN A 94 -6.85 16.15 -14.07
C ASN A 94 -7.45 17.35 -14.81
N ARG A 95 -7.41 18.56 -14.22
CA ARG A 95 -7.92 19.78 -14.86
C ARG A 95 -7.22 20.12 -16.18
N LEU A 96 -5.92 19.88 -16.24
CA LEU A 96 -5.05 20.15 -17.41
C LEU A 96 -4.46 18.86 -18.00
N TRP A 97 -4.94 17.69 -17.57
CA TRP A 97 -4.42 16.38 -17.97
C TRP A 97 -5.55 15.51 -18.52
N PRO A 98 -5.33 14.73 -19.60
CA PRO A 98 -6.36 13.85 -20.11
C PRO A 98 -6.76 12.79 -19.07
N ARG A 99 -8.01 12.87 -18.57
CA ARG A 99 -8.57 11.95 -17.57
C ARG A 99 -8.38 10.46 -17.89
N ALA A 100 -8.45 10.11 -19.17
CA ALA A 100 -8.25 8.74 -19.66
C ALA A 100 -6.86 8.15 -19.36
N LEU A 101 -5.87 9.00 -19.02
CA LEU A 101 -4.52 8.58 -18.65
C LEU A 101 -4.32 8.45 -17.13
N GLY A 102 -5.39 8.55 -16.34
CA GLY A 102 -5.30 8.54 -14.88
C GLY A 102 -4.75 9.86 -14.32
N THR A 103 -4.16 9.80 -13.13
CA THR A 103 -3.59 10.96 -12.42
C THR A 103 -2.07 11.00 -12.58
N THR A 104 -1.47 12.16 -12.81
CA THR A 104 0.01 12.29 -12.87
C THR A 104 0.63 12.36 -11.47
N PRO A 105 1.92 11.99 -11.30
CA PRO A 105 2.63 12.13 -10.01
C PRO A 105 2.60 13.55 -9.46
N TRP A 106 2.83 14.54 -10.31
CA TRP A 106 2.82 15.95 -9.91
C TRP A 106 1.40 16.45 -9.64
N GLY A 107 0.39 15.99 -10.39
CA GLY A 107 -1.01 16.28 -10.11
C GLY A 107 -1.44 15.74 -8.75
N MET A 108 -0.95 14.56 -8.36
CA MET A 108 -1.18 13.96 -7.06
C MET A 108 -0.54 14.78 -5.93
N VAL A 109 0.75 15.12 -6.04
CA VAL A 109 1.45 15.97 -5.06
C VAL A 109 0.79 17.35 -4.94
N ARG A 110 0.46 17.98 -6.08
CA ARG A 110 -0.22 19.29 -6.11
C ARG A 110 -1.56 19.23 -5.42
N TRP A 111 -2.34 18.18 -5.68
CA TRP A 111 -3.65 18.01 -5.05
C TRP A 111 -3.53 17.82 -3.53
N LEU A 112 -2.57 17.00 -3.06
CA LEU A 112 -2.32 16.81 -1.63
C LEU A 112 -1.96 18.13 -0.94
N HIS A 113 -1.05 18.89 -1.54
CA HIS A 113 -0.67 20.21 -1.03
C HIS A 113 -1.89 21.13 -0.85
N ASP A 114 -2.83 21.12 -1.79
CA ASP A 114 -3.97 22.03 -1.80
C ASP A 114 -5.16 21.55 -0.94
N HIS A 115 -5.35 20.25 -0.81
CA HIS A 115 -6.59 19.68 -0.24
C HIS A 115 -6.36 18.83 1.02
N ALA A 116 -5.11 18.45 1.31
CA ALA A 116 -4.73 17.67 2.49
C ALA A 116 -3.40 18.19 3.08
N PRO A 117 -3.30 19.48 3.45
CA PRO A 117 -2.05 20.07 3.94
C PRO A 117 -1.52 19.38 5.20
N ASP A 118 -2.41 18.82 6.03
CA ASP A 118 -2.07 18.06 7.24
C ASP A 118 -1.34 16.73 6.91
N ALA A 119 -1.37 16.27 5.66
CA ALA A 119 -0.56 15.14 5.22
C ALA A 119 0.93 15.50 5.18
N GLY A 120 1.27 16.78 5.25
CA GLY A 120 2.60 17.32 5.00
C GLY A 120 2.94 17.36 3.51
N ARG A 121 4.12 17.88 3.20
CA ARG A 121 4.61 17.94 1.82
C ARG A 121 5.04 16.56 1.34
N TYR A 122 4.75 16.27 0.08
CA TYR A 122 5.19 15.08 -0.63
C TYR A 122 5.97 15.50 -1.87
N GLU A 123 6.96 14.70 -2.26
CA GLU A 123 7.76 14.91 -3.45
C GLU A 123 7.80 13.64 -4.31
N VAL A 124 7.83 13.84 -5.62
CA VAL A 124 7.94 12.74 -6.58
C VAL A 124 9.39 12.28 -6.64
N ARG A 125 9.66 11.05 -6.22
CA ARG A 125 10.92 10.35 -6.47
C ARG A 125 10.72 9.32 -7.56
N LEU A 126 11.12 9.65 -8.78
CA LEU A 126 11.25 8.69 -9.88
C LEU A 126 12.29 7.63 -9.53
N VAL A 127 12.20 6.44 -10.09
CA VAL A 127 13.23 5.39 -9.90
C VAL A 127 13.80 4.95 -11.24
N ASP A 128 15.11 4.82 -11.30
CA ASP A 128 15.80 4.04 -12.31
C ASP A 128 15.83 2.58 -11.83
N ASP A 129 14.85 1.79 -12.28
CA ASP A 129 14.74 0.38 -11.91
C ASP A 129 15.89 -0.50 -12.45
N THR A 130 16.78 0.05 -13.29
CA THR A 130 18.02 -0.57 -13.80
C THR A 130 19.21 -0.41 -12.87
N SER A 131 19.16 0.56 -11.97
CA SER A 131 20.16 0.75 -10.93
C SER A 131 19.74 0.04 -9.65
N ALA A 132 20.45 -1.05 -9.29
CA ALA A 132 20.22 -1.75 -8.03
C ALA A 132 20.44 -0.83 -6.81
N ALA A 133 21.37 0.13 -6.92
CA ALA A 133 21.60 1.14 -5.90
C ALA A 133 20.41 2.10 -5.77
N ASP A 134 19.85 2.58 -6.88
CA ASP A 134 18.70 3.49 -6.86
C ASP A 134 17.45 2.82 -6.26
N VAL A 135 17.22 1.55 -6.62
CA VAL A 135 16.13 0.75 -6.02
C VAL A 135 16.37 0.51 -4.53
N ALA A 136 17.60 0.25 -4.11
CA ALA A 136 17.94 0.09 -2.70
C ALA A 136 17.69 1.39 -1.90
N ASP A 137 18.10 2.53 -2.44
CA ASP A 137 17.89 3.83 -1.81
C ASP A 137 16.40 4.20 -1.72
N LEU A 138 15.65 3.97 -2.79
CA LEU A 138 14.20 4.16 -2.79
C LEU A 138 13.52 3.28 -1.75
N THR A 139 13.79 1.97 -1.74
CA THR A 139 13.15 1.03 -0.80
C THR A 139 13.47 1.38 0.65
N ARG A 140 14.68 1.85 0.94
CA ARG A 140 15.07 2.37 2.25
C ARG A 140 14.30 3.64 2.61
N ALA A 141 14.15 4.59 1.68
CA ALA A 141 13.40 5.82 1.91
C ALA A 141 11.91 5.56 2.16
N VAL A 142 11.28 4.68 1.37
CA VAL A 142 9.90 4.24 1.59
C VAL A 142 9.77 3.59 2.97
N THR A 143 10.65 2.66 3.31
CA THR A 143 10.63 1.98 4.62
C THR A 143 10.80 2.96 5.77
N ALA A 144 11.67 3.96 5.64
CA ALA A 144 11.87 5.00 6.65
C ALA A 144 10.62 5.85 6.87
N ALA A 145 9.91 6.22 5.80
CA ALA A 145 8.63 6.93 5.89
C ALA A 145 7.56 6.08 6.60
N LEU A 146 7.44 4.81 6.22
CA LEU A 146 6.48 3.88 6.84
C LEU A 146 6.77 3.64 8.33
N ALA A 147 8.05 3.64 8.74
CA ALA A 147 8.45 3.47 10.13
C ALA A 147 8.00 4.61 11.05
N VAL A 148 7.68 5.79 10.49
CA VAL A 148 7.12 6.94 11.21
C VAL A 148 5.65 7.19 10.83
N ASP A 149 4.93 6.12 10.48
CA ASP A 149 3.50 6.11 10.15
C ASP A 149 3.12 7.05 8.99
N ARG A 150 4.03 7.31 8.03
CA ARG A 150 3.74 8.12 6.84
C ARG A 150 3.47 7.22 5.63
N PRO A 151 2.21 7.11 5.16
CA PRO A 151 1.91 6.32 3.97
C PRO A 151 2.55 6.91 2.71
N VAL A 152 2.90 6.04 1.77
CA VAL A 152 3.66 6.39 0.57
C VAL A 152 2.92 5.92 -0.68
N PRO A 153 2.39 6.82 -1.52
CA PRO A 153 1.90 6.45 -2.83
C PRO A 153 3.03 5.88 -3.70
N LEU A 154 2.78 4.73 -4.31
CA LEU A 154 3.69 4.06 -5.24
C LEU A 154 3.06 4.01 -6.61
N LEU A 155 3.80 4.43 -7.63
CA LEU A 155 3.40 4.34 -9.03
C LEU A 155 4.07 3.13 -9.65
N VAL A 156 3.27 2.13 -10.00
CA VAL A 156 3.71 0.90 -10.64
C VAL A 156 3.24 0.83 -12.10
N GLY A 157 3.87 -0.05 -12.87
CA GLY A 157 3.58 -0.19 -14.29
C GLY A 157 4.45 -1.25 -14.95
N SER A 158 4.39 -1.29 -16.28
CA SER A 158 5.27 -2.11 -17.10
C SER A 158 6.40 -1.27 -17.66
N LEU A 159 6.56 -1.20 -18.98
CA LEU A 159 7.51 -0.25 -19.60
C LEU A 159 7.12 1.21 -19.33
N VAL A 160 5.85 1.46 -19.03
CA VAL A 160 5.32 2.78 -18.70
C VAL A 160 4.55 2.72 -17.38
N PRO A 161 4.46 3.82 -16.63
CA PRO A 161 3.65 3.89 -15.41
C PRO A 161 2.16 3.77 -15.73
N ARG A 162 1.41 3.04 -14.90
CA ARG A 162 -0.01 2.73 -15.16
C ARG A 162 -0.92 2.78 -13.94
N HIS A 163 -0.40 2.48 -12.74
CA HIS A 163 -1.25 2.17 -11.60
C HIS A 163 -0.68 2.69 -10.29
N TYR A 164 -1.56 3.21 -9.44
CA TYR A 164 -1.20 3.66 -8.10
C TYR A 164 -1.62 2.65 -7.06
N VAL A 165 -0.73 2.42 -6.09
CA VAL A 165 -1.01 1.71 -4.86
C VAL A 165 -0.50 2.53 -3.67
N LEU A 166 -0.93 2.24 -2.46
CA LEU A 166 -0.53 3.00 -1.27
C LEU A 166 0.15 2.08 -0.26
N ALA A 167 1.45 2.27 -0.02
CA ALA A 167 2.12 1.61 1.09
C ALA A 167 1.69 2.28 2.41
N LEU A 168 1.15 1.49 3.33
CA LEU A 168 0.53 1.97 4.58
C LEU A 168 1.43 1.77 5.79
N ALA A 169 2.13 0.64 5.84
CA ALA A 169 3.04 0.25 6.90
C ALA A 169 4.01 -0.80 6.37
N GLY A 170 5.12 -1.06 7.08
CA GLY A 170 6.01 -2.14 6.70
C GLY A 170 7.41 -2.05 7.29
N SER A 171 8.24 -3.01 6.87
CA SER A 171 9.67 -3.05 7.17
C SER A 171 10.49 -3.14 5.88
N ASP A 172 11.79 -3.29 6.03
CA ASP A 172 12.76 -3.63 4.99
C ASP A 172 12.43 -4.90 4.17
N ARG A 173 11.56 -5.79 4.69
CA ARG A 173 11.22 -7.08 4.06
C ARG A 173 9.86 -7.08 3.39
N VAL A 174 8.86 -6.49 4.04
CA VAL A 174 7.47 -6.55 3.60
C VAL A 174 6.77 -5.22 3.87
N TRP A 175 6.07 -4.71 2.87
CA TRP A 175 5.14 -3.60 2.97
C TRP A 175 3.70 -4.10 2.92
N ARG A 176 2.82 -3.44 3.68
CA ARG A 176 1.36 -3.53 3.55
C ARG A 176 0.91 -2.47 2.57
N VAL A 177 0.39 -2.92 1.43
CA VAL A 177 0.08 -2.06 0.31
C VAL A 177 -1.40 -2.18 -0.03
N TYR A 178 -2.13 -1.09 0.09
CA TYR A 178 -3.49 -0.98 -0.41
C TYR A 178 -3.47 -0.92 -1.95
N GLU A 179 -4.14 -1.89 -2.56
CA GLU A 179 -4.27 -2.08 -4.00
C GLU A 179 -5.71 -1.71 -4.42
N PRO A 180 -5.92 -0.54 -5.04
CA PRO A 180 -7.27 -0.01 -5.29
C PRO A 180 -8.12 -0.85 -6.23
N SER A 181 -7.55 -1.58 -7.19
CA SER A 181 -8.35 -2.36 -8.17
C SER A 181 -9.15 -3.46 -7.49
N SER A 182 -8.57 -4.05 -6.45
CA SER A 182 -9.22 -5.03 -5.59
C SER A 182 -9.73 -4.44 -4.29
N GLY A 183 -9.44 -3.18 -3.95
CA GLY A 183 -9.81 -2.62 -2.66
C GLY A 183 -9.29 -3.44 -1.48
N SER A 184 -8.14 -4.09 -1.62
CA SER A 184 -7.54 -4.94 -0.60
C SER A 184 -6.16 -4.43 -0.20
N VAL A 185 -5.79 -4.62 1.06
CA VAL A 185 -4.39 -4.49 1.50
C VAL A 185 -3.68 -5.82 1.28
N ARG A 186 -2.50 -5.75 0.67
CA ARG A 186 -1.69 -6.91 0.26
C ARG A 186 -0.31 -6.83 0.89
N ALA A 187 0.24 -8.01 1.22
CA ALA A 187 1.63 -8.12 1.62
C ALA A 187 2.53 -8.07 0.37
N LEU A 188 3.31 -7.00 0.23
CA LEU A 188 4.28 -6.82 -0.83
C LEU A 188 5.68 -7.07 -0.27
N HIS A 189 6.32 -8.15 -0.69
CA HIS A 189 7.72 -8.39 -0.36
C HIS A 189 8.61 -7.39 -1.10
N VAL A 190 9.48 -6.69 -0.38
CA VAL A 190 10.41 -5.68 -0.94
C VAL A 190 11.34 -6.29 -1.98
N GLU A 191 11.67 -7.57 -1.85
CA GLU A 191 12.45 -8.31 -2.84
C GLU A 191 11.79 -8.37 -4.22
N LEU A 192 10.45 -8.33 -4.29
CA LEU A 192 9.75 -8.28 -5.58
C LEU A 192 9.94 -6.94 -6.30
N VAL A 193 10.12 -5.83 -5.56
CA VAL A 193 10.51 -4.52 -6.13
C VAL A 193 11.88 -4.67 -6.78
N ARG A 194 12.85 -5.21 -6.04
CA ARG A 194 14.24 -5.41 -6.48
C ARG A 194 14.34 -6.29 -7.73
N ARG A 195 13.47 -7.29 -7.82
CA ARG A 195 13.43 -8.24 -8.95
C ARG A 195 12.53 -7.83 -10.11
N ARG A 196 11.81 -6.72 -10.00
CA ARG A 196 10.77 -6.30 -10.96
C ARG A 196 9.73 -7.42 -11.19
N ARG A 197 9.20 -7.96 -10.10
CA ARG A 197 8.24 -9.08 -10.10
C ARG A 197 7.01 -8.76 -9.26
N LEU A 198 6.50 -7.55 -9.43
CA LEU A 198 5.37 -7.04 -8.64
C LEU A 198 3.99 -7.60 -9.10
N VAL A 199 3.91 -8.24 -10.29
CA VAL A 199 2.65 -8.70 -10.91
C VAL A 199 1.77 -9.53 -9.96
N PRO A 200 2.30 -10.50 -9.20
CA PRO A 200 1.46 -11.32 -8.32
C PRO A 200 0.76 -10.54 -7.20
N VAL A 201 1.24 -9.33 -6.89
CA VAL A 201 0.72 -8.51 -5.78
C VAL A 201 -0.12 -7.34 -6.31
N VAL A 202 0.37 -6.62 -7.31
CA VAL A 202 -0.24 -5.34 -7.76
C VAL A 202 -0.51 -5.29 -9.27
N GLY A 203 -0.41 -6.41 -9.98
CA GLY A 203 -0.78 -6.54 -11.39
C GLY A 203 0.24 -6.00 -12.41
N PHE A 204 1.32 -5.37 -11.96
CA PHE A 204 2.38 -4.78 -12.78
C PHE A 204 3.75 -5.21 -12.28
N ASP A 205 4.78 -5.25 -13.13
CA ASP A 205 6.10 -5.78 -12.79
C ASP A 205 7.02 -4.77 -12.11
N ARG A 206 6.89 -3.48 -12.43
CA ARG A 206 7.89 -2.45 -12.09
C ARG A 206 7.34 -1.32 -11.25
N LEU A 207 8.21 -0.79 -10.39
CA LEU A 207 8.01 0.46 -9.68
C LEU A 207 8.63 1.58 -10.52
N HIS A 208 7.89 2.67 -10.73
CA HIS A 208 8.30 3.83 -11.54
C HIS A 208 8.55 5.08 -10.70
N ALA A 209 7.80 5.24 -9.61
CA ALA A 209 8.01 6.33 -8.67
C ALA A 209 7.44 5.99 -7.28
N ALA A 210 7.96 6.68 -6.27
CA ALA A 210 7.30 6.84 -4.98
C ALA A 210 7.04 8.33 -4.73
N LEU A 211 5.92 8.67 -4.11
CA LEU A 211 5.71 10.00 -3.55
C LEU A 211 6.12 9.95 -2.09
N LEU A 212 7.30 10.48 -1.79
CA LEU A 212 7.88 10.43 -0.45
C LEU A 212 7.50 11.69 0.33
N PRO A 213 7.26 11.59 1.64
CA PRO A 213 7.24 12.76 2.51
C PRO A 213 8.51 13.59 2.30
N ALA A 214 8.36 14.89 2.05
CA ALA A 214 9.49 15.80 2.10
C ALA A 214 10.01 15.86 3.55
N GLY A 215 11.33 16.04 3.70
CA GLY A 215 11.90 16.36 5.02
C GLY A 215 11.27 17.64 5.59
N PRO A 216 11.35 17.84 6.92
CA PRO A 216 10.95 19.10 7.54
C PRO A 216 11.72 20.31 6.97
#